data_AF-A0A356U6I5-F1
#
_entry.id   AF-A0A356U6I5-F1
#
_cell.length_a   1.000
_cell.length_b   1.000
_cell.length_c   1.000
_cell.angle_alpha   90.00
_cell.angle_beta   90.00
_cell.angle_gamma   90.00
#
_symmetry.space_group_name_H-M   'P 1'
#
loop_
_entity.id
_entity.type
_entity.pdbx_description
1 polymer ?
#
loop_
_entity_poly.entity_id
_entity_poly.type
_entity_poly.pdbx_seq_one_letter_code
_entity_poly.pdbx_strand_id
1 'polypeptide(L)'
;WVQYKEKNDIEARDGLIIHYAHLVKYVANRLAINLSSVVEVDELISYGIEGLIDAIEKYDHKRNIKFETYAITRVRGSMIDGLRSMDWVPVSVRQKSKELERIYTKLERELGRAATDIEVAQEMGITINELANLLKEVAANTIISLDDFIPGDDGNDKKKRIVDLLEDYNAGDALELLELSEVKELLAKTISRLPQKEKTVVYLYYYEGLTLKEIGMVLGLSESRISQLHTKAILRLRGSLSKKKNLVL
;
A
#
# COMPACT_ATOMS: atom_id res chain seq x y z
N TRP A 1 -2.39 9.40 28.56
CA TRP A 1 -1.42 8.28 28.53
C TRP A 1 -1.13 7.71 29.91
N VAL A 2 -0.44 8.41 30.82
CA VAL A 2 -0.07 7.87 32.16
C VAL A 2 -1.27 7.33 32.94
N GLN A 3 -2.37 8.11 33.05
CA GLN A 3 -3.57 7.67 33.77
C GLN A 3 -4.14 6.36 33.20
N TYR A 4 -4.24 6.25 31.88
CA TYR A 4 -4.69 5.02 31.24
C TYR A 4 -3.68 3.87 31.39
N LYS A 5 -2.41 4.09 31.02
CA LYS A 5 -1.41 3.01 30.89
C LYS A 5 -0.86 2.50 32.23
N GLU A 6 -0.84 3.34 33.26
CA GLU A 6 -0.29 2.96 34.57
C GLU A 6 -1.37 2.76 35.63
N LYS A 7 -2.55 3.38 35.47
CA LYS A 7 -3.66 3.26 36.45
C LYS A 7 -4.92 2.58 35.89
N ASN A 8 -4.87 2.12 34.64
CA ASN A 8 -5.96 1.43 33.96
C ASN A 8 -7.28 2.22 33.95
N ASP A 9 -7.18 3.55 33.91
CA ASP A 9 -8.31 4.46 33.87
C ASP A 9 -9.01 4.42 32.49
N ILE A 10 -10.26 3.96 32.48
CA ILE A 10 -11.08 3.78 31.28
C ILE A 10 -11.54 5.13 30.72
N GLU A 11 -11.86 6.11 31.57
CA GLU A 11 -12.24 7.45 31.09
C GLU A 11 -11.07 8.12 30.38
N ALA A 12 -9.85 7.90 30.88
CA ALA A 12 -8.64 8.33 30.20
C ALA A 12 -8.41 7.63 28.85
N ARG A 13 -8.82 6.36 28.70
CA ARG A 13 -8.79 5.65 27.41
C ARG A 13 -9.77 6.27 26.42
N ASP A 14 -11.00 6.50 26.85
CA ASP A 14 -12.06 7.05 25.99
C ASP A 14 -11.71 8.49 25.56
N GLY A 15 -11.12 9.28 26.45
CA GLY A 15 -10.56 10.59 26.12
C GLY A 15 -9.46 10.53 25.06
N LEU A 16 -8.59 9.51 25.08
CA LEU A 16 -7.57 9.30 24.05
C LEU A 16 -8.19 8.92 22.69
N ILE A 17 -9.21 8.06 22.69
CA ILE A 17 -9.93 7.67 21.46
C ILE A 17 -10.54 8.91 20.80
N ILE A 18 -11.26 9.74 21.55
CA ILE A 18 -11.89 10.96 21.04
C ILE A 18 -10.83 11.94 20.52
N HIS A 19 -9.74 12.13 21.28
CA HIS A 19 -8.65 13.03 20.90
C HIS A 19 -8.02 12.64 19.55
N TYR A 20 -7.78 11.34 19.32
CA TYR A 20 -7.11 10.84 18.12
C TYR A 20 -8.06 10.42 16.98
N ALA A 21 -9.39 10.50 17.16
CA ALA A 21 -10.38 10.15 16.14
C ALA A 21 -10.20 10.89 14.81
N HIS A 22 -9.60 12.09 14.83
CA HIS A 22 -9.28 12.85 13.62
C HIS A 22 -8.29 12.12 12.69
N LEU A 23 -7.39 11.30 13.23
CA LEU A 23 -6.46 10.48 12.44
C LEU A 23 -7.20 9.45 11.61
N VAL A 24 -8.27 8.87 12.15
CA VAL A 24 -9.12 7.91 11.43
C VAL A 24 -9.77 8.60 10.23
N LYS A 25 -10.39 9.76 10.44
CA LYS A 25 -10.98 10.53 9.33
C LYS A 25 -9.93 10.90 8.27
N TYR A 26 -8.74 11.30 8.70
CA TYR A 26 -7.64 11.62 7.79
C TYR A 26 -7.23 10.41 6.92
N VAL A 27 -7.02 9.24 7.54
CA VAL A 27 -6.63 8.01 6.83
C VAL A 27 -7.76 7.49 5.94
N ALA A 28 -9.01 7.49 6.43
CA ALA A 28 -10.18 7.02 5.68
C ALA A 28 -10.40 7.84 4.41
N ASN A 29 -10.39 9.17 4.52
CA ASN A 29 -10.55 10.04 3.36
C ASN A 29 -9.43 9.84 2.33
N ARG A 30 -8.19 9.61 2.80
CA ARG A 30 -7.06 9.31 1.89
C ARG A 30 -7.18 7.97 1.18
N LEU A 31 -7.71 6.94 1.85
CA LEU A 31 -7.99 5.66 1.20
C LEU A 31 -9.18 5.78 0.24
N ALA A 32 -10.23 6.49 0.64
CA ALA A 32 -11.45 6.67 -0.13
C ALA A 32 -11.24 7.39 -1.48
N ILE A 33 -10.33 8.37 -1.57
CA ILE A 33 -9.99 9.06 -2.84
C ILE A 33 -9.64 8.07 -3.97
N ASN A 34 -9.12 6.91 -3.59
CA ASN A 34 -8.56 5.91 -4.48
C ASN A 34 -9.44 4.67 -4.66
N LEU A 35 -10.44 4.53 -3.80
CA LEU A 35 -11.46 3.49 -3.91
C LEU A 35 -12.55 4.06 -4.81
N SER A 36 -13.01 3.27 -5.79
CA SER A 36 -14.20 3.62 -6.55
C SER A 36 -15.40 3.80 -5.61
N SER A 37 -16.52 4.33 -6.11
CA SER A 37 -17.80 4.50 -5.38
C SER A 37 -18.42 3.22 -4.81
N VAL A 38 -17.68 2.11 -4.79
CA VAL A 38 -18.06 0.80 -4.28
C VAL A 38 -17.93 0.73 -2.76
N VAL A 39 -17.03 1.52 -2.16
CA VAL A 39 -16.82 1.51 -0.70
C VAL A 39 -17.27 2.84 -0.11
N GLU A 40 -18.11 2.78 0.92
CA GLU A 40 -18.52 3.95 1.67
C GLU A 40 -17.42 4.40 2.65
N VAL A 41 -17.21 5.71 2.76
CA VAL A 41 -16.19 6.26 3.67
C VAL A 41 -16.48 5.92 5.13
N ASP A 42 -17.75 5.82 5.50
CA ASP A 42 -18.17 5.50 6.87
C ASP A 42 -17.80 4.06 7.26
N GLU A 43 -17.76 3.14 6.29
CA GLU A 43 -17.30 1.78 6.49
C GLU A 43 -15.79 1.73 6.76
N LEU A 44 -15.00 2.50 6.01
CA LEU A 44 -13.58 2.69 6.29
C LEU A 44 -13.34 3.30 7.67
N ILE A 45 -14.13 4.31 8.05
CA ILE A 45 -14.02 4.94 9.37
C ILE A 45 -14.26 3.90 10.47
N SER A 46 -15.23 3.00 10.29
CA SER A 46 -15.54 1.94 11.27
C SER A 46 -14.33 1.03 11.51
N TYR A 47 -13.74 0.47 10.45
CA TYR A 47 -12.52 -0.33 10.56
C TYR A 47 -11.33 0.45 11.11
N GLY A 48 -11.25 1.74 10.77
CA GLY A 48 -10.23 2.63 11.30
C GLY A 48 -10.34 2.90 12.79
N ILE A 49 -11.56 3.00 13.32
CA ILE A 49 -11.81 3.15 14.77
C ILE A 49 -11.34 1.91 15.51
N GLU A 50 -11.64 0.71 15.00
CA GLU A 50 -11.14 -0.55 15.57
C GLU A 50 -9.60 -0.56 15.61
N GLY A 51 -8.95 -0.15 14.51
CA GLY A 51 -7.49 -0.03 14.45
C GLY A 51 -6.92 1.03 15.39
N LEU A 52 -7.64 2.13 15.61
CA LEU A 52 -7.23 3.18 16.56
C LEU A 52 -7.31 2.67 18.00
N ILE A 53 -8.38 1.95 18.35
CA ILE A 53 -8.55 1.35 19.69
C ILE A 53 -7.40 0.37 19.94
N ASP A 54 -7.17 -0.56 19.02
CA ASP A 54 -6.06 -1.53 19.13
C ASP A 54 -4.70 -0.84 19.23
N ALA A 55 -4.49 0.25 18.48
CA ALA A 55 -3.26 1.06 18.58
C ALA A 55 -3.11 1.71 19.96
N ILE A 56 -4.18 2.29 20.52
CA ILE A 56 -4.15 2.90 21.86
C ILE A 56 -3.82 1.84 22.91
N GLU A 57 -4.41 0.66 22.81
CA GLU A 57 -4.20 -0.44 23.74
C GLU A 57 -2.77 -1.00 23.69
N LYS A 58 -2.18 -1.11 22.49
CA LYS A 58 -0.82 -1.66 22.29
C LYS A 58 0.31 -0.63 22.38
N TYR A 59 0.01 0.67 22.29
CA TYR A 59 1.05 1.70 22.30
C TYR A 59 1.80 1.77 23.64
N ASP A 60 3.13 1.84 23.56
CA ASP A 60 4.00 2.06 24.70
C ASP A 60 4.42 3.53 24.76
N HIS A 61 3.84 4.27 25.70
CA HIS A 61 4.08 5.70 25.87
C HIS A 61 5.46 6.04 26.45
N LYS A 62 6.25 5.04 26.86
CA LYS A 62 7.63 5.24 27.34
C LYS A 62 8.64 5.20 26.19
N ARG A 63 8.22 4.77 25.00
CA ARG A 63 9.05 4.81 23.78
C ARG A 63 9.09 6.23 23.21
N ASN A 64 10.24 6.60 22.62
CA ASN A 64 10.44 7.92 22.02
C ASN A 64 9.85 8.05 20.59
N ILE A 65 8.68 7.44 20.35
CA ILE A 65 7.97 7.49 19.07
C ILE A 65 6.62 8.15 19.32
N LYS A 66 6.30 9.17 18.52
CA LYS A 66 5.01 9.86 18.59
C LYS A 66 3.86 8.87 18.30
N PHE A 67 2.79 8.94 19.10
CA PHE A 67 1.65 8.04 18.94
C PHE A 67 1.03 8.13 17.54
N GLU A 68 0.95 9.33 16.98
CA GLU A 68 0.36 9.59 15.67
C GLU A 68 1.09 8.80 14.56
N THR A 69 2.43 8.74 14.62
CA THR A 69 3.25 7.99 13.66
C THR A 69 2.95 6.50 13.71
N TYR A 70 2.77 5.95 14.92
CA TYR A 70 2.40 4.56 15.13
C TYR A 70 0.95 4.27 14.71
N ALA A 71 0.01 5.09 15.17
CA ALA A 71 -1.42 4.92 14.99
C ALA A 71 -1.84 4.99 13.52
N ILE A 72 -1.25 5.90 12.71
CA ILE A 72 -1.57 6.02 11.28
C ILE A 72 -1.38 4.68 10.56
N THR A 73 -0.29 3.96 10.83
CA THR A 73 -0.01 2.66 10.21
C THR A 73 -1.02 1.60 10.63
N ARG A 74 -1.36 1.55 11.93
CA ARG A 74 -2.34 0.60 12.49
C ARG A 74 -3.74 0.82 11.93
N VAL A 75 -4.20 2.07 11.99
CA VAL A 75 -5.52 2.50 11.48
C VAL A 75 -5.64 2.17 9.99
N ARG A 76 -4.60 2.48 9.20
CA ARG A 76 -4.56 2.14 7.77
C ARG A 76 -4.63 0.63 7.55
N GLY A 77 -3.87 -0.15 8.32
CA GLY A 77 -3.87 -1.62 8.24
C GLY A 77 -5.24 -2.23 8.51
N SER A 78 -5.92 -1.79 9.57
CA SER A 78 -7.27 -2.24 9.91
C SER A 78 -8.29 -1.90 8.83
N MET A 79 -8.23 -0.70 8.25
CA MET A 79 -9.09 -0.33 7.11
C MET A 79 -8.87 -1.27 5.91
N ILE A 80 -7.61 -1.54 5.57
CA ILE A 80 -7.26 -2.44 4.48
C ILE A 80 -7.77 -3.87 4.74
N ASP A 81 -7.70 -4.34 5.98
CA ASP A 81 -8.18 -5.67 6.34
C ASP A 81 -9.70 -5.79 6.32
N GLY A 82 -10.38 -4.77 6.85
CA GLY A 82 -11.83 -4.67 6.77
C GLY A 82 -12.31 -4.70 5.33
N LEU A 83 -11.72 -3.84 4.49
CA LEU A 83 -11.95 -3.89 3.05
C LEU A 83 -11.80 -5.32 2.51
N ARG A 84 -10.72 -6.04 2.84
CA ARG A 84 -10.42 -7.38 2.28
C ARG A 84 -11.52 -8.39 2.60
N SER A 85 -12.12 -8.29 3.78
CA SER A 85 -13.21 -9.19 4.19
C SER A 85 -14.48 -9.01 3.37
N MET A 86 -14.66 -7.86 2.72
CA MET A 86 -15.83 -7.54 1.89
C MET A 86 -15.65 -7.92 0.43
N ASP A 87 -14.48 -8.44 0.05
CA ASP A 87 -14.14 -8.85 -1.31
C ASP A 87 -14.43 -7.72 -2.35
N TRP A 88 -14.13 -6.49 -1.97
CA TRP A 88 -14.55 -5.27 -2.68
C TRP A 88 -14.07 -5.14 -4.14
N VAL A 89 -13.07 -5.95 -4.53
CA VAL A 89 -12.50 -5.95 -5.88
C VAL A 89 -13.03 -7.13 -6.69
N PRO A 90 -13.78 -6.89 -7.79
CA PRO A 90 -14.25 -7.96 -8.66
C PRO A 90 -13.13 -8.86 -9.16
N VAL A 91 -13.40 -10.17 -9.25
CA VAL A 91 -12.45 -11.18 -9.74
C VAL A 91 -11.90 -10.82 -11.12
N SER A 92 -12.74 -10.25 -11.99
CA SER A 92 -12.34 -9.80 -13.34
C SER A 92 -11.27 -8.70 -13.30
N VAL A 93 -11.36 -7.76 -12.35
CA VAL A 93 -10.36 -6.70 -12.17
C VAL A 93 -9.04 -7.29 -11.63
N ARG A 94 -9.11 -8.28 -10.74
CA ARG A 94 -7.91 -8.99 -10.25
C ARG A 94 -7.19 -9.75 -11.37
N GLN A 95 -7.94 -10.42 -12.25
CA GLN A 95 -7.39 -11.13 -13.42
C GLN A 95 -6.71 -10.16 -14.39
N LYS A 96 -7.39 -9.06 -14.75
CA LYS A 96 -6.85 -7.97 -15.58
C LYS A 96 -5.56 -7.37 -15.01
N SER A 97 -5.51 -7.17 -13.68
CA SER A 97 -4.32 -6.68 -12.98
C SER A 97 -3.12 -7.64 -13.10
N LYS A 98 -3.36 -8.94 -12.89
CA LYS A 98 -2.32 -9.98 -13.06
C LYS A 98 -1.83 -10.09 -14.50
N GLU A 99 -2.73 -9.97 -15.48
CA GLU A 99 -2.38 -9.98 -16.89
C GLU A 99 -1.48 -8.79 -17.26
N LEU A 100 -1.85 -7.58 -16.84
CA LEU A 100 -1.02 -6.38 -17.03
C LEU A 100 0.37 -6.56 -16.41
N GLU A 101 0.45 -7.03 -15.17
CA GLU A 101 1.71 -7.31 -14.48
C GLU A 101 2.60 -8.27 -15.28
N ARG A 102 2.00 -9.35 -15.81
CA ARG A 102 2.70 -10.34 -16.66
C ARG A 102 3.26 -9.69 -17.92
N ILE A 103 2.48 -8.84 -18.58
CA ILE A 103 2.84 -8.17 -19.83
C ILE A 103 3.95 -7.15 -19.62
N TYR A 104 3.84 -6.29 -18.60
CA TYR A 104 4.93 -5.38 -18.22
C TYR A 104 6.22 -6.15 -17.97
N THR A 105 6.14 -7.22 -17.17
CA THR A 105 7.32 -8.05 -16.85
C THR A 105 7.92 -8.72 -18.09
N LYS A 106 7.09 -9.22 -19.00
CA LYS A 106 7.52 -9.84 -20.25
C LYS A 106 8.26 -8.84 -21.14
N LEU A 107 7.61 -7.70 -21.44
CA LEU A 107 8.15 -6.69 -22.34
C LEU A 107 9.44 -6.07 -21.80
N GLU A 108 9.49 -5.76 -20.50
CA GLU A 108 10.68 -5.14 -19.92
C GLU A 108 11.89 -6.07 -19.89
N ARG A 109 11.63 -7.38 -19.74
CA ARG A 109 12.68 -8.40 -19.87
C ARG A 109 13.22 -8.47 -21.29
N GLU A 110 12.35 -8.40 -22.29
CA GLU A 110 12.72 -8.50 -23.71
C GLU A 110 13.41 -7.21 -24.20
N LEU A 111 12.95 -6.05 -23.75
CA LEU A 111 13.45 -4.74 -24.16
C LEU A 111 14.69 -4.28 -23.37
N GLY A 112 14.93 -4.83 -22.18
CA GLY A 112 15.98 -4.36 -21.27
C GLY A 112 15.76 -2.95 -20.71
N ARG A 113 14.56 -2.38 -20.92
CA ARG A 113 14.12 -1.06 -20.47
C ARG A 113 12.64 -1.07 -20.13
N ALA A 114 12.18 0.02 -19.51
CA ALA A 114 10.76 0.29 -19.28
C ALA A 114 9.92 0.18 -20.56
N ALA A 115 8.81 -0.57 -20.50
CA ALA A 115 7.85 -0.67 -21.60
C ALA A 115 6.98 0.59 -21.70
N THR A 116 6.72 1.06 -22.92
CA THR A 116 5.84 2.20 -23.18
C THR A 116 4.37 1.79 -23.23
N ASP A 117 3.45 2.75 -23.05
CA ASP A 117 2.00 2.49 -23.12
C ASP A 117 1.61 1.90 -24.49
N ILE A 118 2.30 2.30 -25.57
CA ILE A 118 2.07 1.80 -26.93
C ILE A 118 2.47 0.33 -27.04
N GLU A 119 3.66 -0.04 -26.56
CA GLU A 119 4.16 -1.42 -26.59
C GLU A 119 3.27 -2.35 -25.77
N VAL A 120 2.81 -1.90 -24.60
CA VAL A 120 1.89 -2.67 -23.74
C VAL A 120 0.53 -2.85 -24.41
N ALA A 121 -0.03 -1.80 -25.00
CA ALA A 121 -1.31 -1.88 -25.72
C ALA A 121 -1.23 -2.84 -26.92
N GLN A 122 -0.14 -2.77 -27.69
CA GLN A 122 0.12 -3.67 -28.82
C GLN A 122 0.23 -5.13 -28.39
N GLU A 123 0.99 -5.42 -27.33
CA GLU A 123 1.14 -6.78 -26.79
C GLU A 123 -0.20 -7.35 -26.26
N MET A 124 -1.07 -6.48 -25.75
CA MET A 124 -2.43 -6.83 -25.32
C MET A 124 -3.44 -6.94 -26.46
N GLY A 125 -3.10 -6.49 -27.66
CA GLY A 125 -4.05 -6.41 -28.77
C GLY A 125 -5.18 -5.40 -28.56
N ILE A 126 -4.95 -4.36 -27.74
CA ILE A 126 -5.92 -3.30 -27.43
C ILE A 126 -5.41 -1.92 -27.87
N THR A 127 -6.30 -0.94 -27.91
CA THR A 127 -5.95 0.47 -28.18
C THR A 127 -5.34 1.15 -26.94
N ILE A 128 -4.63 2.25 -27.16
CA ILE A 128 -4.08 3.07 -26.07
C ILE A 128 -5.19 3.60 -25.14
N ASN A 129 -6.36 3.92 -25.70
CA ASN A 129 -7.50 4.39 -24.91
C ASN A 129 -8.09 3.28 -24.03
N GLU A 130 -8.17 2.06 -24.55
CA GLU A 130 -8.60 0.88 -23.77
C GLU A 130 -7.58 0.56 -22.67
N LEU A 131 -6.28 0.64 -22.95
CA LEU A 131 -5.25 0.52 -21.92
C LEU A 131 -5.39 1.60 -20.84
N ALA A 132 -5.66 2.85 -21.23
CA ALA A 132 -5.85 3.94 -20.28
C ALA A 132 -7.06 3.72 -19.37
N ASN A 133 -8.15 3.14 -19.89
CA ASN A 133 -9.33 2.75 -19.10
C ASN A 133 -9.03 1.55 -18.21
N LEU A 134 -8.34 0.54 -18.73
CA LEU A 134 -7.92 -0.63 -17.97
C LEU A 134 -7.03 -0.25 -16.77
N LEU A 135 -6.09 0.68 -16.96
CA LEU A 135 -5.26 1.20 -15.88
C LEU A 135 -6.09 1.94 -14.82
N LYS A 136 -7.18 2.63 -15.20
CA LYS A 136 -8.10 3.25 -14.23
C LYS A 136 -8.89 2.21 -13.45
N GLU A 137 -9.40 1.18 -14.13
CA GLU A 137 -10.12 0.07 -13.48
C GLU A 137 -9.23 -0.65 -12.45
N VAL A 138 -7.96 -0.87 -12.79
CA VAL A 138 -6.99 -1.57 -11.93
C VAL A 138 -6.40 -0.66 -10.85
N ALA A 139 -6.46 0.67 -10.98
CA ALA A 139 -5.90 1.61 -10.01
C ALA A 139 -6.46 1.40 -8.59
N ALA A 140 -7.76 1.13 -8.46
CA ALA A 140 -8.42 0.88 -7.18
C ALA A 140 -7.86 -0.37 -6.44
N ASN A 141 -7.36 -1.35 -7.19
CA ASN A 141 -6.71 -2.55 -6.64
C ASN A 141 -5.24 -2.31 -6.27
N THR A 142 -4.61 -1.31 -6.90
CA THR A 142 -3.16 -1.16 -6.91
C THR A 142 -2.64 -0.32 -5.74
N ILE A 143 -3.49 0.55 -5.20
CA ILE A 143 -3.14 1.48 -4.11
C ILE A 143 -3.03 0.79 -2.74
N ILE A 144 -3.59 -0.42 -2.62
CA ILE A 144 -3.57 -1.23 -1.39
C ILE A 144 -2.53 -2.37 -1.46
N SER A 145 -1.98 -2.65 -2.65
CA SER A 145 -1.16 -3.85 -2.89
C SER A 145 0.34 -3.70 -2.59
N LEU A 146 0.83 -2.52 -2.20
CA LEU A 146 2.23 -2.41 -1.73
C LEU A 146 2.41 -2.98 -0.30
N ASP A 147 1.33 -3.01 0.50
CA ASP A 147 1.28 -3.70 1.80
C ASP A 147 1.15 -5.24 1.63
N ASP A 148 0.85 -5.74 0.43
CA ASP A 148 0.69 -7.18 0.12
C ASP A 148 2.02 -7.92 -0.06
N PHE A 149 3.17 -7.25 -0.13
CA PHE A 149 4.40 -7.92 -0.56
C PHE A 149 5.17 -8.61 0.57
N ILE A 150 4.54 -9.63 1.17
CA ILE A 150 5.18 -10.93 1.41
C ILE A 150 4.12 -12.00 1.11
N PRO A 151 4.21 -12.70 -0.04
CA PRO A 151 3.42 -13.91 -0.20
C PRO A 151 3.94 -14.92 0.85
N GLY A 152 3.16 -15.17 1.89
CA GLY A 152 3.30 -16.37 2.70
C GLY A 152 3.08 -17.60 1.82
N ASP A 153 3.74 -18.69 2.17
CA ASP A 153 3.65 -19.98 1.48
C ASP A 153 2.18 -20.44 1.35
N ASP A 154 1.91 -21.27 0.34
CA ASP A 154 0.61 -21.89 0.12
C ASP A 154 0.28 -22.79 1.33
N GLY A 155 -0.37 -22.22 2.34
CA GLY A 155 -0.80 -22.97 3.50
C GLY A 155 -0.80 -22.14 4.77
N ASN A 156 -1.96 -21.56 5.08
CA ASN A 156 -2.46 -21.28 6.43
C ASN A 156 -1.59 -20.51 7.47
N ASP A 157 -0.39 -20.05 7.11
CA ASP A 157 0.44 -19.22 7.98
C ASP A 157 0.36 -17.76 7.55
N LYS A 158 0.09 -16.92 8.54
CA LYS A 158 -0.20 -15.49 8.45
C LYS A 158 0.70 -14.83 7.41
N LYS A 159 0.09 -14.25 6.37
CA LYS A 159 0.77 -13.35 5.41
C LYS A 159 1.46 -12.23 6.20
N LYS A 160 2.75 -12.37 6.51
CA LYS A 160 3.51 -11.33 7.19
C LYS A 160 3.51 -10.11 6.28
N ARG A 161 3.05 -8.96 6.73
CA ARG A 161 3.14 -7.73 5.91
C ARG A 161 4.53 -7.14 6.09
N ILE A 162 4.97 -6.33 5.13
CA ILE A 162 6.19 -5.52 5.30
C ILE A 162 6.08 -4.66 6.57
N VAL A 163 4.88 -4.16 6.88
CA VAL A 163 4.62 -3.41 8.12
C VAL A 163 4.72 -4.26 9.37
N ASP A 164 4.33 -5.54 9.32
CA ASP A 164 4.39 -6.44 10.48
C ASP A 164 5.85 -6.84 10.80
N LEU A 165 6.69 -6.99 9.76
CA LEU A 165 8.14 -7.17 9.95
C LEU A 165 8.83 -5.95 10.56
N LEU A 166 8.25 -4.75 10.41
CA LEU A 166 8.78 -3.52 11.00
C LEU A 166 8.32 -3.32 12.45
N GLU A 167 7.32 -4.06 12.93
CA GLU A 167 6.88 -3.99 14.33
C GLU A 167 7.76 -4.86 15.25
N ASP A 168 8.38 -5.92 14.71
CA ASP A 168 9.12 -6.92 15.48
C ASP A 168 10.59 -6.56 15.73
N TYR A 169 10.90 -5.28 15.94
CA TYR A 169 12.27 -4.84 16.29
C TYR A 169 12.77 -5.36 17.64
N ASN A 170 11.95 -6.09 18.42
CA ASN A 170 12.32 -6.57 19.75
C ASN A 170 12.23 -8.09 19.97
N ALA A 171 11.90 -8.89 18.95
CA ALA A 171 11.93 -10.35 19.06
C ALA A 171 12.08 -11.08 17.71
N GLY A 172 13.10 -10.75 16.91
CA GLY A 172 13.34 -11.42 15.62
C GLY A 172 14.70 -12.11 15.54
N ASP A 173 14.67 -13.38 15.17
CA ASP A 173 15.84 -14.23 14.87
C ASP A 173 16.79 -13.52 13.87
N ALA A 174 18.10 -13.78 13.93
CA ALA A 174 19.08 -13.12 13.05
C ALA A 174 18.75 -13.32 11.56
N LEU A 175 18.03 -14.41 11.25
CA LEU A 175 17.49 -14.74 9.94
C LEU A 175 16.42 -13.74 9.47
N GLU A 176 15.48 -13.32 10.33
CA GLU A 176 14.40 -12.39 9.96
C GLU A 176 14.92 -10.98 9.68
N LEU A 177 15.96 -10.55 10.40
CA LEU A 177 16.64 -9.27 10.15
C LEU A 177 17.37 -9.26 8.80
N LEU A 178 17.98 -10.39 8.41
CA LEU A 178 18.63 -10.56 7.12
C LEU A 178 17.61 -10.54 5.97
N GLU A 179 16.53 -11.31 6.08
CA GLU A 179 15.44 -11.31 5.09
C GLU A 179 14.86 -9.91 4.86
N LEU A 180 14.61 -9.16 5.94
CA LEU A 180 14.10 -7.79 5.86
C LEU A 180 15.09 -6.84 5.14
N SER A 181 16.39 -7.00 5.39
CA SER A 181 17.44 -6.21 4.72
C SER A 181 17.48 -6.49 3.22
N GLU A 182 17.39 -7.77 2.82
CA GLU A 182 17.37 -8.18 1.41
C GLU A 182 16.13 -7.66 0.68
N VAL A 183 14.95 -7.73 1.30
CA VAL A 183 13.70 -7.18 0.76
C VAL A 183 13.81 -5.66 0.57
N LYS A 184 14.37 -4.93 1.55
CA LYS A 184 14.58 -3.48 1.45
C LYS A 184 15.55 -3.12 0.33
N GLU A 185 16.66 -3.83 0.20
CA GLU A 185 17.65 -3.59 -0.85
C GLU A 185 17.06 -3.89 -2.24
N LEU A 186 16.28 -4.97 -2.35
CA LEU A 186 15.58 -5.32 -3.57
C LEU A 186 14.55 -4.25 -3.94
N LEU A 187 13.74 -3.78 -2.98
CA LEU A 187 12.76 -2.73 -3.21
C LEU A 187 13.45 -1.44 -3.68
N ALA A 188 14.54 -1.03 -3.03
CA ALA A 188 15.33 0.14 -3.42
C ALA A 188 15.89 0.02 -4.85
N LYS A 189 16.49 -1.14 -5.20
CA LYS A 189 16.99 -1.43 -6.55
C LYS A 189 15.85 -1.39 -7.58
N THR A 190 14.67 -1.87 -7.22
CA THR A 190 13.53 -1.89 -8.15
C THR A 190 12.95 -0.49 -8.35
N ILE A 191 12.78 0.29 -7.28
CA ILE A 191 12.38 1.71 -7.35
C ILE A 191 13.36 2.52 -8.19
N SER A 192 14.67 2.24 -8.11
CA SER A 192 15.67 2.94 -8.91
C SER A 192 15.55 2.70 -10.43
N ARG A 193 14.91 1.59 -10.84
CA ARG A 193 14.72 1.22 -12.25
C ARG A 193 13.41 1.76 -12.83
N LEU A 194 12.53 2.32 -11.99
CA LEU A 194 11.30 2.94 -12.47
C LEU A 194 11.62 4.18 -13.34
N PRO A 195 10.80 4.43 -14.37
CA PRO A 195 10.82 5.70 -15.10
C PRO A 195 10.75 6.89 -14.14
N GLN A 196 11.49 7.97 -14.44
CA GLN A 196 11.64 9.10 -13.51
C GLN A 196 10.29 9.67 -13.02
N LYS A 197 9.30 9.80 -13.90
CA LYS A 197 7.96 10.28 -13.53
C LYS A 197 7.24 9.34 -12.56
N GLU A 198 7.32 8.04 -12.80
CA GLU A 198 6.72 7.01 -11.94
C GLU A 198 7.41 6.96 -10.58
N LYS A 199 8.75 7.04 -10.57
CA LYS A 199 9.56 7.13 -9.35
C LYS A 199 9.21 8.34 -8.50
N THR A 200 9.07 9.52 -9.12
CA THR A 200 8.65 10.75 -8.43
C THR A 200 7.25 10.61 -7.84
N VAL A 201 6.29 10.03 -8.58
CA VAL A 201 4.93 9.80 -8.07
C VAL A 201 4.95 8.87 -6.86
N VAL A 202 5.70 7.75 -6.92
CA VAL A 202 5.84 6.82 -5.78
C VAL A 202 6.48 7.53 -4.58
N TYR A 203 7.55 8.29 -4.79
CA TYR A 203 8.22 9.04 -3.72
C TYR A 203 7.27 10.05 -3.05
N LEU A 204 6.62 10.91 -3.84
CA LEU A 204 5.71 11.92 -3.30
C LEU A 204 4.52 11.28 -2.58
N TYR A 205 4.03 10.13 -3.07
CA TYR A 205 2.90 9.45 -2.47
C TYR A 205 3.24 8.74 -1.16
N TYR A 206 4.31 7.95 -1.14
CA TYR A 206 4.64 7.10 0.01
C TYR A 206 5.58 7.76 1.02
N TYR A 207 6.47 8.66 0.58
CA TYR A 207 7.46 9.29 1.45
C TYR A 207 7.03 10.67 1.93
N GLU A 208 6.64 11.55 1.00
CA GLU A 208 6.12 12.89 1.37
C GLU A 208 4.66 12.84 1.82
N GLY A 209 3.99 11.71 1.61
CA GLY A 209 2.60 11.54 1.97
C GLY A 209 1.70 12.55 1.26
N LEU A 210 1.92 12.86 -0.01
CA LEU A 210 1.00 13.69 -0.80
C LEU A 210 -0.12 12.84 -1.41
N THR A 211 -1.31 13.44 -1.57
CA THR A 211 -2.44 12.85 -2.31
C THR A 211 -2.19 12.92 -3.83
N LEU A 212 -2.88 12.09 -4.62
CA LEU A 212 -2.75 12.11 -6.09
C LEU A 212 -3.11 13.49 -6.67
N LYS A 213 -4.07 14.18 -6.06
CA LYS A 213 -4.45 15.56 -6.40
C LYS A 213 -3.32 16.56 -6.13
N GLU A 214 -2.71 16.52 -4.95
CA GLU A 214 -1.57 17.38 -4.60
C GLU A 214 -0.35 17.09 -5.49
N ILE A 215 -0.07 15.82 -5.77
CA ILE A 215 0.99 15.42 -6.71
C ILE A 215 0.71 15.95 -8.11
N GLY A 216 -0.56 15.93 -8.54
CA GLY A 216 -0.98 16.51 -9.83
C GLY A 216 -0.68 18.00 -9.91
N MET A 217 -0.93 18.75 -8.82
CA MET A 217 -0.57 20.17 -8.73
C MET A 217 0.94 20.39 -8.80
N VAL A 218 1.73 19.58 -8.07
CA VAL A 218 3.20 19.66 -8.06
C VAL A 218 3.80 19.36 -9.43
N LEU A 219 3.27 18.37 -10.14
CA LEU A 219 3.81 17.91 -11.42
C LEU A 219 3.16 18.56 -12.66
N GLY A 220 2.15 19.42 -12.47
CA GLY A 220 1.40 20.04 -13.56
C GLY A 220 0.61 19.03 -14.41
N LEU A 221 0.11 17.95 -13.78
CA LEU A 221 -0.61 16.86 -14.45
C LEU A 221 -1.99 16.66 -13.81
N SER A 222 -2.93 16.11 -14.58
CA SER A 222 -4.23 15.75 -14.01
C SER A 222 -4.10 14.63 -13.00
N GLU A 223 -5.00 14.61 -12.00
CA GLU A 223 -5.07 13.54 -10.99
C GLU A 223 -5.21 12.16 -11.63
N SER A 224 -6.01 12.04 -12.69
CA SER A 224 -6.13 10.80 -13.47
C SER A 224 -4.80 10.34 -14.08
N ARG A 225 -3.96 11.28 -14.56
CA ARG A 225 -2.65 10.93 -15.10
C ARG A 225 -1.68 10.50 -14.00
N ILE A 226 -1.73 11.13 -12.83
CA ILE A 226 -0.95 10.71 -11.67
C ILE A 226 -1.36 9.31 -11.20
N SER A 227 -2.67 9.03 -11.13
CA SER A 227 -3.21 7.72 -10.78
C SER A 227 -2.71 6.62 -11.74
N GLN A 228 -2.68 6.89 -13.04
CA GLN A 228 -2.10 5.97 -14.03
C GLN A 228 -0.60 5.73 -13.80
N LEU A 229 0.18 6.79 -13.58
CA LEU A 229 1.62 6.68 -13.30
C LEU A 229 1.89 5.87 -12.03
N HIS A 230 1.10 6.10 -10.97
CA HIS A 230 1.15 5.32 -9.74
C HIS A 230 0.85 3.85 -10.02
N THR A 231 -0.27 3.56 -10.68
CA THR A 231 -0.69 2.19 -11.02
C THR A 231 0.39 1.44 -11.79
N LYS A 232 0.96 2.08 -12.83
CA LYS A 232 2.07 1.50 -13.61
C LYS A 232 3.30 1.21 -12.74
N ALA A 233 3.68 2.14 -11.87
CA ALA A 233 4.81 1.97 -10.99
C ALA A 233 4.65 0.73 -10.11
N ILE A 234 3.49 0.56 -9.49
CA ILE A 234 3.21 -0.59 -8.62
C ILE A 234 3.16 -1.91 -9.41
N LEU A 235 2.57 -1.93 -10.60
CA LEU A 235 2.57 -3.13 -11.47
C LEU A 235 4.00 -3.60 -11.80
N ARG A 236 4.91 -2.66 -12.10
CA ARG A 236 6.33 -2.95 -12.36
C ARG A 236 7.06 -3.44 -11.12
N LEU A 237 6.80 -2.79 -9.97
CA LEU A 237 7.36 -3.19 -8.68
C LEU A 237 6.95 -4.64 -8.35
N ARG A 238 5.66 -4.97 -8.47
CA ARG A 238 5.13 -6.32 -8.22
C ARG A 238 5.78 -7.38 -9.11
N GLY A 239 5.82 -7.14 -10.43
CA GLY A 239 6.42 -8.08 -11.37
C GLY A 239 7.91 -8.34 -11.12
N SER A 240 8.64 -7.31 -10.67
CA SER A 240 10.06 -7.42 -10.33
C SER A 240 10.30 -8.15 -9.00
N LEU A 241 9.47 -7.86 -7.99
CA LEU A 241 9.57 -8.43 -6.66
C LEU A 241 9.14 -9.91 -6.63
N SER A 242 8.07 -10.27 -7.34
CA SER A 242 7.56 -11.65 -7.44
C SER A 242 8.62 -12.61 -8.00
N LYS A 243 9.44 -12.14 -8.94
CA LYS A 243 10.43 -12.96 -9.64
C LYS A 243 11.65 -13.34 -8.81
N LYS A 244 12.05 -12.50 -7.86
CA LYS A 244 13.24 -12.74 -7.03
C LYS A 244 12.97 -13.62 -5.81
N LYS A 245 11.71 -13.77 -5.40
CA LYS A 245 11.30 -14.78 -4.42
C LYS A 245 11.68 -16.20 -4.88
N ASN A 246 11.50 -16.52 -6.16
CA ASN A 246 11.86 -17.83 -6.75
C ASN A 246 13.39 -18.06 -6.88
N LEU A 247 14.23 -17.09 -6.50
CA LEU A 247 15.69 -17.24 -6.48
C LEU A 247 16.26 -17.28 -5.06
N VAL A 248 15.46 -16.90 -4.05
CA VAL A 248 15.87 -16.81 -2.64
C VAL A 248 15.25 -17.94 -1.81
N LEU A 249 14.24 -18.63 -2.35
CA LEU A 249 13.77 -19.97 -1.93
C LEU A 249 14.31 -21.02 -2.90
#